data_AF-A0A3D6D9P2-F1
#
_entry.id   AF-A0A3D6D9P2-F1
#
_cell.length_a   1.000
_cell.length_b   1.000
_cell.length_c   1.000
_cell.angle_alpha   90.00
_cell.angle_beta   90.00
_cell.angle_gamma   90.00
#
_symmetry.space_group_name_H-M   'P 1'
#
loop_
_entity.id
_entity.type
_entity.pdbx_description
1 polymer ?
#
loop_
_entity_poly.entity_id
_entity_poly.type
_entity_poly.pdbx_seq_one_letter_code
_entity_poly.pdbx_strand_id
1 'polypeptide(L)'
;MKDGWSVLFTFIAVAVGSLVSLMAMIFWHQTLLTLQRTWEFRAIGTTLESAIHRSMAGVTGSYEENGFFVNIEKVSSSTVLIEIKGSKLEKSYVLSLTDGEED
;
A
#
# COMPACT_ATOMS: atom_id res chain seq x y z
N MET A 1 -42.22 34.66 23.68
CA MET A 1 -41.09 34.85 22.74
C MET A 1 -39.80 34.13 23.15
N LYS A 2 -39.63 33.65 24.40
CA LYS A 2 -38.41 32.91 24.81
C LYS A 2 -38.29 31.48 24.23
N ASP A 3 -39.42 30.81 23.97
CA ASP A 3 -39.40 29.40 23.58
C ASP A 3 -38.95 29.16 22.13
N GLY A 4 -39.25 30.09 21.22
CA GLY A 4 -38.85 29.99 19.81
C GLY A 4 -37.33 30.07 19.59
N TRP A 5 -36.60 30.79 20.46
CA TRP A 5 -35.14 30.87 20.40
C TRP A 5 -34.47 29.59 20.87
N SER A 6 -35.00 28.96 21.93
CA SER A 6 -34.49 27.68 22.43
C SER A 6 -34.57 26.58 21.37
N VAL A 7 -35.69 26.48 20.66
CA VAL A 7 -35.89 25.48 19.60
C VAL A 7 -34.94 25.73 18.41
N LEU A 8 -34.72 27.00 18.04
CA LEU A 8 -33.78 27.37 16.97
C LEU A 8 -32.33 26.99 17.33
N PHE A 9 -31.89 27.25 18.56
CA PHE A 9 -30.55 26.87 19.02
C PHE A 9 -30.37 25.35 19.05
N THR A 10 -31.38 24.61 19.53
CA THR A 10 -31.33 23.14 19.50
C THR A 10 -31.23 22.62 18.07
N PHE A 11 -31.99 23.18 17.13
CA PHE A 11 -31.94 22.77 15.72
C PHE A 11 -30.56 23.03 15.10
N ILE A 12 -29.98 24.21 15.33
CA ILE A 12 -28.64 24.56 14.84
C ILE A 12 -27.58 23.64 15.46
N ALA A 13 -27.66 23.37 16.76
CA ALA A 13 -26.72 22.49 17.44
C ALA A 13 -26.77 21.05 16.87
N VAL A 14 -27.96 20.53 16.60
CA VAL A 14 -28.13 19.21 15.96
C VAL A 14 -27.61 19.22 14.52
N ALA A 15 -27.86 20.28 13.76
CA ALA A 15 -27.36 20.41 12.38
C ALA A 15 -25.83 20.50 12.32
N VAL A 16 -25.21 21.26 13.22
CA VAL A 16 -23.74 21.35 13.31
C VAL A 16 -23.14 20.04 13.82
N GLY A 17 -23.76 19.41 14.82
CA GLY A 17 -23.31 18.13 15.36
C GLY A 17 -23.37 17.01 14.32
N SER A 18 -24.43 16.93 13.53
CA SER A 18 -24.55 15.95 12.45
C SER A 18 -23.54 16.21 11.33
N LEU A 19 -23.28 17.47 10.98
CA LEU A 19 -22.25 17.83 10.00
C LEU A 19 -20.84 17.43 10.46
N VAL A 20 -20.49 17.71 11.71
CA VAL A 20 -19.19 17.31 12.29
C VAL A 20 -19.07 15.80 12.35
N SER A 21 -20.14 15.09 12.76
CA SER A 21 -20.16 13.63 12.79
C SER A 21 -19.99 13.02 11.39
N LEU A 22 -20.61 13.61 10.36
CA LEU A 22 -20.46 13.18 8.97
C LEU A 22 -19.01 13.36 8.49
N MET A 23 -18.42 14.53 8.74
CA MET A 23 -17.02 14.80 8.39
C MET A 23 -16.08 13.83 9.09
N ALA A 24 -16.29 13.57 10.39
CA ALA A 24 -15.49 12.60 11.14
C ALA A 24 -15.57 11.19 10.55
N MET A 25 -16.75 10.73 10.14
CA MET A 25 -16.90 9.43 9.45
C MET A 25 -16.18 9.39 8.11
N ILE A 26 -16.26 10.46 7.32
CA ILE A 26 -15.56 10.54 6.03
C ILE A 26 -14.05 10.47 6.25
N PHE A 27 -13.51 11.26 7.19
CA PHE A 27 -12.08 11.22 7.51
C PHE A 27 -11.63 9.85 8.01
N TRP A 28 -12.40 9.25 8.91
CA TRP A 28 -12.11 7.90 9.40
C TRP A 28 -12.04 6.88 8.27
N HIS A 29 -13.00 6.91 7.35
CA HIS A 29 -13.01 6.03 6.20
C HIS A 29 -11.79 6.25 5.29
N GLN A 30 -11.42 7.51 5.03
CA GLN A 30 -10.23 7.85 4.24
C GLN A 30 -8.94 7.37 4.93
N THR A 31 -8.84 7.51 6.26
CA THR A 31 -7.71 6.99 7.04
C THR A 31 -7.62 5.48 6.95
N LEU A 32 -8.74 4.75 7.06
CA LEU A 32 -8.75 3.29 6.92
C LEU A 32 -8.30 2.85 5.53
N LEU A 33 -8.80 3.50 4.47
CA LEU A 33 -8.38 3.21 3.09
C LEU A 33 -6.89 3.48 2.88
N THR A 34 -6.38 4.58 3.44
CA THR A 34 -4.96 4.93 3.36
C THR A 34 -4.12 3.91 4.10
N LEU A 35 -4.52 3.53 5.32
CA LEU A 35 -3.83 2.54 6.12
C LEU A 35 -3.76 1.19 5.38
N GLN A 36 -4.87 0.74 4.80
CA GLN A 36 -4.90 -0.49 4.01
C GLN A 36 -3.91 -0.45 2.84
N ARG A 37 -3.87 0.66 2.08
CA ARG A 37 -2.89 0.84 1.00
C ARG A 37 -1.45 0.84 1.53
N THR A 38 -1.19 1.49 2.66
CA THR A 38 0.15 1.50 3.28
C THR A 38 0.59 0.10 3.70
N TRP A 39 -0.32 -0.73 4.24
CA TRP A 39 -0.03 -2.14 4.55
C TRP A 39 0.32 -2.94 3.30
N GLU A 40 -0.42 -2.73 2.20
CA GLU A 40 -0.14 -3.39 0.93
C GLU A 40 1.22 -2.97 0.36
N PHE A 41 1.56 -1.68 0.39
CA PHE A 41 2.89 -1.20 0.00
C PHE A 41 4.01 -1.76 0.86
N ARG A 42 3.79 -1.88 2.18
CA ARG A 42 4.76 -2.49 3.09
C ARG A 42 5.00 -3.96 2.74
N ALA A 43 3.95 -4.72 2.46
CA ALA A 43 4.07 -6.11 2.05
C ALA A 43 4.87 -6.24 0.74
N ILE A 44 4.59 -5.39 -0.26
CA ILE A 44 5.36 -5.35 -1.51
C ILE A 44 6.83 -5.01 -1.24
N GLY A 45 7.11 -3.97 -0.44
CA GLY A 45 8.47 -3.54 -0.13
C GLY A 45 9.29 -4.64 0.54
N THR A 46 8.75 -5.31 1.56
CA THR A 46 9.42 -6.43 2.24
C THR A 46 9.67 -7.62 1.32
N THR A 47 8.73 -7.91 0.41
CA THR A 47 8.87 -8.99 -0.58
C THR A 47 9.94 -8.68 -1.61
N LEU A 48 10.01 -7.43 -2.07
CA LEU A 48 11.05 -6.99 -2.99
C LEU A 48 12.44 -7.04 -2.33
N GLU A 49 12.56 -6.56 -1.10
CA GLU A 49 13.81 -6.62 -0.32
C GLU A 49 14.30 -8.05 -0.14
N SER A 50 13.41 -8.97 0.26
CA SER A 50 13.69 -10.41 0.33
C SER A 50 14.13 -10.99 -1.00
N ALA A 51 13.45 -10.63 -2.10
CA ALA A 51 13.79 -11.10 -3.43
C ALA A 51 15.18 -10.63 -3.89
N ILE A 52 15.55 -9.38 -3.57
CA ILE A 52 16.88 -8.82 -3.85
C ILE A 52 17.94 -9.61 -3.07
N HIS A 53 17.73 -9.85 -1.77
CA HIS A 53 18.66 -10.62 -0.95
C HIS A 53 18.84 -12.06 -1.46
N ARG A 54 17.76 -12.72 -1.87
CA ARG A 54 17.80 -14.07 -2.45
C ARG A 54 18.54 -14.07 -3.80
N SER A 55 18.28 -13.07 -4.64
CA SER A 55 18.98 -12.87 -5.91
C SER A 55 20.49 -12.70 -5.70
N MET A 56 20.90 -11.84 -4.75
CA MET A 56 22.31 -11.65 -4.38
C MET A 56 22.96 -12.92 -3.84
N ALA A 57 22.21 -13.77 -3.13
CA ALA A 57 22.67 -15.08 -2.69
C ALA A 57 22.74 -16.13 -3.82
N GLY A 58 22.40 -15.75 -5.06
CA GLY A 58 22.43 -16.63 -6.23
C GLY A 58 21.21 -17.53 -6.39
N VAL A 59 20.13 -17.29 -5.64
CA VAL A 59 18.89 -18.07 -5.74
C VAL A 59 18.08 -17.61 -6.96
N THR A 60 17.71 -18.55 -7.83
CA THR A 60 16.86 -18.32 -9.01
C THR A 60 15.62 -19.21 -8.96
N GLY A 61 14.59 -18.82 -9.72
CA GLY A 61 13.32 -19.54 -9.81
C GLY A 61 12.14 -18.76 -9.19
N SER A 62 11.00 -19.43 -9.11
CA SER A 62 9.74 -18.81 -8.68
C SER A 62 9.28 -19.33 -7.31
N TYR A 63 8.73 -18.43 -6.49
CA TYR A 63 8.19 -18.75 -5.18
C TYR A 63 7.06 -17.80 -4.80
N GLU A 64 6.31 -18.14 -3.75
CA GLU A 64 5.26 -17.28 -3.20
C GLU A 64 5.70 -16.71 -1.85
N GLU A 65 5.54 -15.40 -1.65
CA GLU A 65 5.88 -14.71 -0.41
C GLU A 65 4.91 -13.55 -0.18
N ASN A 66 4.37 -13.44 1.04
CA ASN A 66 3.40 -12.40 1.43
C ASN A 66 2.16 -12.28 0.51
N GLY A 67 1.76 -13.36 -0.16
CA GLY A 67 0.64 -13.38 -1.12
C GLY A 67 0.99 -12.84 -2.51
N PHE A 68 2.29 -12.67 -2.79
CA PHE A 68 2.82 -12.34 -4.10
C PHE A 68 3.61 -13.52 -4.67
N PHE A 69 3.42 -13.76 -5.96
CA PHE A 69 4.25 -14.64 -6.75
C PHE A 69 5.49 -13.86 -7.20
N VAL A 70 6.66 -14.34 -6.81
CA VAL A 70 7.95 -13.75 -7.15
C VAL A 70 8.67 -14.69 -8.09
N ASN A 71 9.24 -14.15 -9.16
CA ASN A 71 10.10 -14.86 -10.09
C ASN A 71 11.45 -14.16 -10.21
N ILE A 72 12.53 -14.87 -9.92
CA ILE A 72 13.91 -14.36 -10.05
C ILE A 72 14.57 -15.08 -11.21
N GLU A 73 14.86 -14.33 -12.27
CA GLU A 73 15.47 -14.84 -13.49
C GLU A 73 16.83 -14.19 -13.73
N LYS A 74 17.87 -15.01 -13.88
CA LYS A 74 19.20 -14.54 -14.24
C LYS A 74 19.26 -14.39 -15.76
N VAL A 75 19.32 -13.15 -16.25
CA VAL A 75 19.35 -12.84 -17.69
C VAL A 75 20.76 -12.81 -18.24
N SER A 76 21.72 -12.37 -17.43
CA SER A 76 23.14 -12.36 -17.81
C SER A 76 24.03 -12.66 -16.60
N SER A 77 25.34 -12.67 -16.77
CA SER A 77 26.29 -12.81 -15.66
C SER A 77 26.13 -11.70 -14.62
N SER A 78 25.76 -10.49 -15.04
CA SER A 78 25.65 -9.28 -14.21
C SER A 78 24.22 -8.76 -14.08
N THR A 79 23.23 -9.38 -14.73
CA THR A 79 21.84 -8.91 -14.73
C THR A 79 20.88 -9.95 -14.16
N VAL A 80 20.12 -9.55 -13.14
CA VAL A 80 19.02 -10.34 -12.60
C VAL A 80 17.71 -9.55 -12.73
N LEU A 81 16.69 -10.24 -13.26
CA LEU A 81 15.32 -9.76 -13.29
C LEU A 81 14.56 -10.32 -12.09
N ILE A 82 13.92 -9.44 -11.33
CA ILE A 82 12.98 -9.81 -10.28
C ILE A 82 11.60 -9.36 -10.72
N GLU A 83 10.71 -10.31 -10.95
CA GLU A 83 9.32 -10.07 -11.27
C GLU A 83 8.43 -10.37 -10.06
N ILE A 84 7.56 -9.42 -9.69
CA ILE A 84 6.56 -9.61 -8.63
C ILE A 84 5.16 -9.45 -9.21
N LYS A 85 4.35 -10.51 -9.06
CA LYS A 85 2.95 -10.59 -9.48
C LYS A 85 2.07 -10.89 -8.28
N GLY A 86 0.98 -10.15 -8.10
CA GLY A 86 0.01 -10.42 -7.03
C GLY A 86 -1.41 -10.25 -7.52
N SER A 87 -2.36 -10.99 -6.94
CA SER A 87 -3.79 -10.87 -7.26
C SER A 87 -4.37 -9.48 -6.98
N LYS A 88 -3.73 -8.71 -6.10
CA LYS A 88 -4.06 -7.33 -5.76
C LYS A 88 -3.29 -6.27 -6.56
N LEU A 89 -2.26 -6.68 -7.30
CA LEU A 89 -1.49 -5.80 -8.16
C LEU A 89 -2.01 -5.96 -9.59
N GLU A 90 -2.71 -4.95 -10.11
CA GLU A 90 -3.06 -4.91 -11.55
C GLU A 90 -1.82 -4.84 -12.46
N LYS A 91 -0.64 -4.53 -11.90
CA LYS A 91 0.60 -4.32 -12.63
C LYS A 91 1.71 -5.23 -12.12
N SER A 92 2.39 -5.90 -13.05
CA SER A 92 3.65 -6.59 -12.79
C SER A 92 4.78 -5.57 -12.68
N TYR A 93 5.68 -5.75 -11.71
CA TYR A 93 6.87 -4.93 -11.57
C TYR A 93 8.09 -5.79 -11.86
N VAL A 94 8.95 -5.30 -12.75
CA VAL A 94 10.20 -5.95 -13.13
C VAL A 94 11.34 -5.03 -12.71
N LEU A 95 12.18 -5.50 -11.80
CA LEU A 95 13.41 -4.83 -11.41
C LEU A 95 14.58 -5.50 -12.11
N SER A 96 15.35 -4.73 -12.88
CA SER A 96 16.61 -5.17 -13.47
C SER A 96 17.75 -4.66 -12.58
N LEU A 97 18.43 -5.57 -11.90
CA LEU A 97 19.65 -5.25 -11.15
C LEU A 97 20.83 -5.53 -12.06
N THR A 98 21.68 -4.53 -12.27
CA THR A 98 22.98 -4.68 -12.94
C THR A 98 24.05 -4.44 -11.89
N ASP A 99 25.04 -5.33 -11.75
CA ASP A 99 26.22 -5.03 -10.96
C ASP A 99 26.85 -3.75 -11.50
N GLY A 100 26.85 -2.69 -10.68
CA GLY A 100 27.64 -1.51 -10.96
C GLY A 100 29.09 -1.91 -10.83
N GLU A 101 29.85 -1.79 -11.91
CA GLU A 101 31.30 -1.72 -11.80
C GLU A 101 31.61 -0.51 -10.90
N GLU A 102 31.99 -0.77 -9.65
CA GLU A 102 32.77 0.16 -8.84
C GLU A 102 34.10 0.35 -9.57
N ASP A 103 34.20 1.44 -10.34
CA ASP A 103 35.46 2.08 -10.72
C ASP A 103 35.77 3.22 -9.73
#